data_AF-A0A4R2GGV3-F1
#
_entry.id   AF-A0A4R2GGV3-F1
#
_cell.length_a   1.000
_cell.length_b   1.000
_cell.length_c   1.000
_cell.angle_alpha   90.00
_cell.angle_beta   90.00
_cell.angle_gamma   90.00
#
_symmetry.space_group_name_H-M   'P 1'
#
loop_
_entity.id
_entity.type
_entity.pdbx_description
1 polymer ?
#
loop_
_entity_poly.entity_id
_entity_poly.type
_entity_poly.pdbx_seq_one_letter_code
_entity_poly.pdbx_strand_id
1 'polypeptide(L)' 'MRADDAWPPPASEIDLNDGSWLTIEQAAGYARQTPDNIRASVRRLPIAIKVLGRIWVKKDRLIGGTVTNSPQK' A
#
# COMPACT_ATOMS: atom_id res chain seq x y z
N MET A 1 -1.00 21.56 0.67
CA MET A 1 -0.04 20.76 -0.12
C MET A 1 -0.34 19.30 0.18
N ARG A 2 -1.10 18.62 -0.69
CA ARG A 2 -1.62 17.27 -0.42
C ARG A 2 -0.53 16.25 -0.75
N ALA A 3 -0.21 15.39 0.20
CA ALA A 3 0.77 14.32 0.07
C ALA A 3 0.33 13.16 -0.87
N ASP A 4 -0.63 13.40 -1.76
CA ASP A 4 -1.23 12.40 -2.65
C ASP A 4 -0.80 12.51 -4.13
N ASP A 5 -0.08 13.57 -4.53
CA ASP A 5 0.19 13.81 -5.96
C ASP A 5 1.27 12.88 -6.57
N ALA A 6 2.03 12.13 -5.77
CA ALA A 6 3.10 11.26 -6.25
C ALA A 6 2.98 9.84 -5.69
N TRP A 7 1.87 9.14 -6.01
CA TRP A 7 1.79 7.70 -5.80
C TRP A 7 2.16 6.93 -7.07
N PRO A 8 3.08 5.95 -7.02
CA PRO A 8 3.88 5.56 -5.86
C PRO A 8 4.98 6.59 -5.53
N PRO A 9 5.38 6.71 -4.25
CA PRO A 9 6.49 7.57 -3.87
C PRO A 9 7.78 7.12 -4.56
N PRO A 10 8.72 8.04 -4.82
CA PRO A 10 10.01 7.70 -5.41
C PRO A 10 10.77 6.74 -4.49
N ALA A 11 11.63 5.89 -5.08
CA ALA A 11 12.26 4.81 -4.35
C ALA A 11 13.14 5.27 -3.17
N SER A 12 13.72 6.46 -3.29
CA SER A 12 14.52 7.12 -2.26
C SER A 12 13.74 7.56 -1.02
N GLU A 13 12.41 7.64 -1.10
CA GLU A 13 11.54 8.07 0.00
C GLU A 13 10.86 6.89 0.72
N ILE A 14 11.15 5.66 0.28
CA ILE A 14 10.61 4.45 0.91
C ILE A 14 11.54 4.02 2.04
N ASP A 15 11.12 4.27 3.28
CA ASP A 15 11.72 3.59 4.44
C ASP A 15 10.98 2.28 4.70
N LEU A 16 11.67 1.15 4.55
CA LEU A 16 11.10 -0.18 4.82
C LEU A 16 11.23 -0.60 6.29
N ASN A 17 11.93 0.18 7.12
CA ASN A 17 12.18 -0.12 8.53
C ASN A 17 11.19 0.55 9.47
N ASP A 18 10.44 1.55 8.99
CA ASP A 18 9.48 2.34 9.80
C ASP A 18 8.18 1.58 10.12
N GLY A 19 7.96 0.40 9.53
CA GLY A 19 6.77 -0.42 9.71
C GLY A 19 5.52 0.09 9.00
N SER A 20 5.63 1.13 8.17
CA SER A 20 4.54 1.65 7.33
C SER A 20 4.34 0.82 6.06
N TRP A 21 5.35 0.03 5.68
CA TRP A 21 5.30 -0.92 4.58
C TRP A 21 5.31 -2.35 5.11
N LEU A 22 4.32 -3.13 4.68
CA LEU A 22 4.09 -4.49 5.12
C LEU A 22 4.36 -5.46 3.97
N THR A 23 4.93 -6.62 4.29
CA THR A 23 4.91 -7.75 3.37
C THR A 23 3.49 -8.27 3.20
N ILE A 24 3.22 -9.07 2.16
CA ILE A 24 1.89 -9.68 1.94
C ILE A 24 1.39 -10.43 3.19
N GLU A 25 2.26 -11.19 3.86
CA GLU A 25 1.91 -11.96 5.06
C GLU A 25 1.59 -11.04 6.25
N GLN A 26 2.38 -9.98 6.45
CA GLN A 26 2.12 -9.01 7.51
C GLN A 26 0.84 -8.20 7.24
N ALA A 27 0.61 -7.83 5.98
CA ALA A 27 -0.61 -7.17 5.54
C ALA A 27 -1.85 -8.06 5.76
N ALA A 28 -1.75 -9.36 5.46
CA ALA A 28 -2.80 -10.33 5.73
C ALA A 28 -3.13 -10.41 7.22
N GLY A 29 -2.10 -10.53 8.08
CA GLY A 29 -2.27 -10.52 9.53
C GLY A 29 -2.87 -9.20 10.04
N TYR A 30 -2.41 -8.06 9.53
CA TYR A 30 -2.90 -6.74 9.92
C TYR A 30 -4.36 -6.49 9.51
N ALA A 31 -4.73 -6.87 8.29
CA ALA A 31 -6.09 -6.71 7.76
C ALA A 31 -7.05 -7.86 8.16
N ARG A 32 -6.56 -8.89 8.87
CA ARG A 32 -7.29 -10.13 9.18
C ARG A 32 -7.87 -10.80 7.92
N GLN A 33 -7.09 -10.81 6.84
CA GLN A 33 -7.43 -11.44 5.57
C GLN A 33 -6.44 -12.54 5.23
N THR A 34 -6.73 -13.34 4.20
CA THR A 34 -5.76 -14.29 3.66
C THR A 34 -4.72 -13.59 2.77
N PRO A 35 -3.48 -14.10 2.67
CA PRO A 35 -2.47 -13.61 1.74
C PRO A 35 -2.98 -13.50 0.29
N ASP A 36 -3.85 -14.42 -0.15
CA ASP A 36 -4.42 -14.39 -1.49
C ASP A 36 -5.41 -13.24 -1.71
N ASN A 37 -6.21 -12.89 -0.70
CA ASN A 37 -7.06 -11.70 -0.76
C ASN A 37 -6.21 -10.43 -0.86
N ILE A 38 -5.09 -10.35 -0.11
CA ILE A 38 -4.16 -9.23 -0.23
C ILE A 38 -3.56 -9.18 -1.64
N ARG A 39 -3.11 -10.31 -2.20
CA ARG A 39 -2.58 -10.38 -3.58
C ARG A 39 -3.63 -9.93 -4.61
N ALA A 40 -4.90 -10.32 -4.43
CA ALA A 40 -6.00 -9.88 -5.29
C ALA A 40 -6.23 -8.37 -5.18
N SER A 41 -6.21 -7.81 -3.97
CA SER A 41 -6.32 -6.37 -3.72
C SER A 41 -5.17 -5.58 -4.33
N VAL A 42 -3.93 -6.04 -4.18
CA VAL A 42 -2.73 -5.41 -4.79
C VAL A 42 -2.83 -5.32 -6.31
N ARG A 43 -3.47 -6.30 -6.97
CA ARG A 43 -3.69 -6.27 -8.43
C ARG A 43 -4.75 -5.25 -8.86
N ARG A 44 -5.64 -4.86 -7.95
CA ARG A 44 -6.82 -4.02 -8.26
C ARG A 44 -6.70 -2.61 -7.73
N LEU A 45 -5.88 -2.39 -6.70
CA LEU A 45 -5.82 -1.14 -5.95
C LEU A 45 -4.38 -0.61 -5.87
N PRO A 46 -4.18 0.72 -5.90
CA PRO A 46 -2.87 1.35 -5.75
C PRO A 46 -2.45 1.39 -4.27
N ILE A 47 -2.23 0.20 -3.68
CA ILE A 47 -1.93 0.01 -2.26
C ILE A 47 -0.54 -0.60 -2.01
N ALA A 48 0.18 -0.96 -3.08
CA ALA A 48 1.46 -1.62 -2.99
C ALA A 48 2.43 -1.18 -4.08
N ILE A 49 3.70 -1.46 -3.83
CA ILE A 49 4.83 -1.19 -4.72
C ILE A 49 5.73 -2.41 -4.80
N LYS A 50 6.63 -2.43 -5.80
CA LYS A 50 7.66 -3.46 -5.95
C LYS A 50 9.04 -2.84 -5.74
N VAL A 51 9.77 -3.31 -4.74
CA VAL A 51 11.12 -2.84 -4.37
C VAL A 51 12.02 -4.06 -4.27
N LEU A 52 13.17 -4.05 -4.96
CA LEU A 52 14.15 -5.14 -4.97
C LEU A 52 13.51 -6.53 -5.23
N GLY A 53 12.53 -6.59 -6.12
CA GLY A 53 11.82 -7.83 -6.48
C GLY A 53 10.70 -8.24 -5.53
N ARG A 54 10.55 -7.61 -4.37
CA ARG A 54 9.52 -7.92 -3.36
C ARG A 54 8.37 -6.92 -3.40
N ILE A 55 7.15 -7.41 -3.14
CA ILE A 55 5.94 -6.57 -3.01
C ILE A 55 5.83 -6.07 -1.58
N TRP A 56 5.63 -4.76 -1.45
CA TRP A 56 5.42 -4.06 -0.19
C TRP A 56 4.10 -3.30 -0.25
N VAL A 57 3.26 -3.52 0.76
CA VAL A 57 1.91 -2.96 0.88
C VAL A 57 1.95 -1.79 1.86
N LYS A 58 1.46 -0.62 1.48
CA LYS A 58 1.41 0.53 2.40
C LYS A 58 0.26 0.31 3.39
N LYS A 59 0.60 0.27 4.67
CA LYS A 59 -0.32 0.00 5.79
C LYS A 59 -1.54 0.92 5.78
N ASP A 60 -1.33 2.22 5.54
CA ASP A 60 -2.39 3.24 5.57
C ASP A 60 -3.40 3.05 4.42
N ARG A 61 -2.93 2.59 3.27
CA ARG A 61 -3.77 2.32 2.09
C ARG A 61 -4.47 0.95 2.14
N LEU A 62 -4.08 0.08 3.08
CA LEU A 62 -4.64 -1.26 3.22
C LEU A 62 -5.98 -1.29 3.97
N ILE A 63 -6.10 -0.51 5.04
CA ILE A 63 -7.34 -0.42 5.84
C ILE A 63 -8.26 0.68 5.30
N GLY A 64 -7.69 1.70 4.66
CA GLY A 64 -8.42 2.78 4.00
C GLY A 64 -8.86 2.43 2.58
N GLY A 65 -9.70 1.40 2.41
CA GLY A 65 -10.45 1.18 1.15
C GLY A 65 -11.30 2.38 0.71
N THR A 66 -11.31 3.47 1.47
CA THR A 66 -11.51 4.82 0.94
C THR A 66 -10.21 5.27 0.26
N VAL A 67 -10.03 4.88 -1.01
CA VAL A 67 -9.49 5.86 -1.94
C VAL A 67 -10.42 7.06 -1.76
N THR A 68 -9.97 8.09 -1.06
CA THR A 68 -10.67 9.38 -1.05
C THR A 68 -10.69 9.80 -2.50
N ASN A 69 -11.79 9.47 -3.16
CA ASN A 69 -12.29 10.13 -4.34
C ASN A 69 -12.43 11.58 -3.92
N SER A 70 -11.34 12.34 -4.03
CA SER A 70 -11.42 13.78 -3.95
C SER A 70 -12.09 14.19 -5.25
N PRO A 71 -13.35 14.66 -5.23
CA PRO A 71 -13.90 15.30 -6.42
C PRO A 71 -12.95 16.45 -6.74
N GLN A 72 -12.36 16.39 -7.94
CA GLN A 72 -11.69 17.53 -8.53
C GLN A 72 -12.73 18.66 -8.59
N LYS A 73 -12.47 19.75 -7.87
CA LYS A 73 -13.25 20.99 -7.95
C LYS A 73 -12.34 22.09 -8.45
#